data_AF-A0A2V9IYP5-F1
#
_entry.id   AF-A0A2V9IYP5-F1
#
_cell.length_a   1.000
_cell.length_b   1.000
_cell.length_c   1.000
_cell.angle_alpha   90.00
_cell.angle_beta   90.00
_cell.angle_gamma   90.00
#
_symmetry.space_group_name_H-M   'P 1'
#
loop_
_entity.id
_entity.type
_entity.pdbx_description
1 polymer ?
#
loop_
_entity_poly.entity_id
_entity_poly.type
_entity_poly.pdbx_seq_one_letter_code
_entity_poly.pdbx_strand_id
1 'polypeptide(L)'
;MGFSRDWTRRTFLQSVGAAVPTVKLMLSPAIPGAAGSGGWPNELDSIKFTPVDLGNHFTASPSDFGPRERAKGLSPESAQDGLIRTPAGKQTFRGIPFLLGPEGVQKRSWVVLSKRKNAWVTESVEIPLNRKAGFICLAQFNDWDSNETPPPDEEVEEKVGQHLANVVMNFEDGSQELQPIRRRFEVNSPSTEWGHLSFASLAHVADRPGRLTDLLPNAMGWGDLQQSVLDNSYSAPALWICAIANPHPDRILKTLRLQAVSDDPVVVCGLTLFHGRENPLRYERLTLYRITLPEPVVGQQDRWTVDVDLGVVARTWLPTRFAPESWLASSDAGLGARVEPISGGRYLYAELTASSGATLWLRDTKLGKEYAFDLRQDLAGRELKPRDSSASGTRIEILEREKVWLHGQVVDSANERPTPVRLAFRSKEGRYIPPYGHRTEINDGWFQDYGADVKLMDTSFAYVDGAFQVELPVGEVYVEMTKGFEYKAVRRRLKIEPGQRELKLEIGRMSDLRSQGWVSADTHVHFLSPTTALLEAQAEGLNLINLLAAQWGDLFTNVGDVRNEPLVSRDKETMVW
;
A
#
# COMPACT_ATOMS: atom_id res chain seq x y z
N MET A 1 33.25 41.92 -23.75
CA MET A 1 31.90 42.38 -24.13
C MET A 1 31.06 41.14 -24.38
N GLY A 2 29.99 40.80 -23.67
CA GLY A 2 29.46 41.24 -22.39
C GLY A 2 28.61 40.07 -21.89
N PHE A 3 28.85 39.60 -20.68
CA PHE A 3 27.96 38.69 -19.97
C PHE A 3 27.19 39.52 -18.95
N SER A 4 26.02 40.02 -19.34
CA SER A 4 24.98 40.34 -18.37
C SER A 4 24.11 39.08 -18.24
N ARG A 5 24.18 38.41 -17.10
CA ARG A 5 23.15 37.46 -16.67
C ARG A 5 22.64 37.99 -15.34
N ASP A 6 21.50 38.66 -15.40
CA ASP A 6 20.70 39.00 -14.22
C ASP A 6 20.31 37.71 -13.49
N TRP A 7 21.02 37.40 -12.42
CA TRP A 7 20.57 36.43 -11.43
C TRP A 7 19.51 37.10 -10.57
N THR A 8 18.25 37.03 -11.00
CA THR A 8 17.16 37.46 -10.14
C THR A 8 17.04 36.49 -8.95
N ARG A 9 16.64 37.01 -7.79
CA ARG A 9 16.38 36.22 -6.57
C ARG A 9 15.39 35.07 -6.82
N ARG A 10 14.53 35.17 -7.85
CA ARG A 10 13.57 34.13 -8.28
C ARG A 10 14.26 32.98 -9.04
N THR A 11 15.24 33.28 -9.91
CA THR A 11 16.05 32.26 -10.61
C THR A 11 16.91 31.46 -9.65
N PHE A 12 17.43 32.11 -8.60
CA PHE A 12 18.09 31.43 -7.47
C PHE A 12 17.10 30.57 -6.67
N LEU A 13 15.90 31.06 -6.35
CA LEU A 13 14.90 30.27 -5.62
C LEU A 13 14.33 29.09 -6.44
N GLN A 14 14.27 29.17 -7.77
CA GLN A 14 13.87 28.04 -8.62
C GLN A 14 15.00 27.00 -8.76
N SER A 15 16.26 27.44 -8.85
CA SER A 15 17.41 26.52 -8.91
C SER A 15 17.75 25.88 -7.57
N VAL A 16 17.46 26.55 -6.45
CA VAL A 16 17.75 26.07 -5.09
C VAL A 16 16.51 25.44 -4.44
N GLY A 17 15.30 25.90 -4.78
CA GLY A 17 14.03 25.29 -4.35
C GLY A 17 13.72 23.96 -5.04
N ALA A 18 14.36 23.67 -6.16
CA ALA A 18 14.37 22.35 -6.81
C ALA A 18 15.46 21.41 -6.27
N ALA A 19 16.28 21.84 -5.30
CA ALA A 19 17.32 21.01 -4.68
C ALA A 19 16.89 20.46 -3.30
N VAL A 20 15.59 20.21 -3.12
CA VAL A 20 15.06 19.34 -2.06
C VAL A 20 15.25 17.89 -2.54
N PRO A 21 15.58 16.91 -1.66
CA PRO A 21 15.89 15.52 -2.04
C PRO A 21 14.81 14.82 -2.90
N THR A 22 13.61 15.40 -3.02
CA THR A 22 12.53 14.99 -3.92
C THR A 22 12.95 14.84 -5.39
N VAL A 23 13.87 15.68 -5.91
CA VAL A 23 14.21 15.64 -7.35
C VAL A 23 15.05 14.41 -7.73
N LYS A 24 15.77 13.79 -6.78
CA LYS A 24 16.49 12.52 -7.06
C LYS A 24 15.54 11.31 -7.05
N LEU A 25 14.41 11.42 -6.36
CA LEU A 25 13.28 10.50 -6.50
C LEU A 25 12.59 10.66 -7.88
N MET A 26 12.64 11.86 -8.48
CA MET A 26 11.95 12.20 -9.74
C MET A 26 12.68 11.79 -11.03
N LEU A 27 13.96 11.41 -10.97
CA LEU A 27 14.76 11.13 -12.18
C LEU A 27 15.47 9.77 -12.15
N SER A 28 15.17 8.92 -11.16
CA SER A 28 15.64 7.55 -11.24
C SER A 28 14.92 6.87 -12.40
N PRO A 29 15.64 6.28 -13.38
CA PRO A 29 14.98 5.44 -14.37
C PRO A 29 14.16 4.43 -13.58
N ALA A 30 12.88 4.27 -13.93
CA ALA A 30 12.09 3.17 -13.42
C ALA A 30 12.95 1.93 -13.54
N ILE A 31 13.37 1.34 -12.42
CA ILE A 31 13.90 -0.02 -12.46
C ILE A 31 12.78 -0.77 -13.15
N PRO A 32 13.01 -1.40 -14.33
CA PRO A 32 11.96 -2.10 -15.03
C PRO A 32 11.32 -2.99 -13.99
N GLY A 33 10.05 -2.71 -13.67
CA GLY A 33 9.34 -3.41 -12.63
C GLY A 33 9.53 -4.87 -12.96
N ALA A 34 10.20 -5.61 -12.08
CA ALA A 34 10.30 -7.05 -12.23
C ALA A 34 8.86 -7.50 -12.42
N ALA A 35 8.56 -8.00 -13.63
CA ALA A 35 7.25 -8.52 -13.97
C ALA A 35 6.83 -9.40 -12.80
N GLY A 36 5.71 -9.05 -12.15
CA GLY A 36 5.33 -9.61 -10.86
C GLY A 36 5.59 -11.10 -10.83
N SER A 37 6.57 -11.52 -10.02
CA SER A 37 6.86 -12.92 -9.78
C SER A 37 5.74 -13.45 -8.90
N GLY A 38 4.66 -13.82 -9.57
CA GLY A 38 3.37 -14.18 -9.02
C GLY A 38 2.36 -14.13 -10.17
N GLY A 39 2.61 -14.95 -11.20
CA GLY A 39 1.68 -15.06 -12.31
C GLY A 39 0.31 -15.42 -11.76
N TRP A 40 -0.68 -14.55 -12.00
CA TRP A 40 -2.07 -14.94 -11.92
C TRP A 40 -2.22 -16.28 -12.61
N PRO A 41 -3.03 -17.22 -12.08
CA PRO A 41 -3.22 -18.49 -12.77
C PRO A 41 -3.57 -18.18 -14.22
N ASN A 42 -2.85 -18.80 -15.17
CA ASN A 42 -3.06 -18.60 -16.60
C ASN A 42 -4.51 -18.96 -17.03
N GLU A 43 -5.31 -19.52 -16.12
CA GLU A 43 -6.71 -19.80 -16.30
C GLU A 43 -7.57 -18.58 -15.96
N LEU A 44 -8.20 -18.07 -17.03
CA LEU A 44 -9.25 -17.07 -16.96
C LEU A 44 -10.38 -17.55 -16.04
N ASP A 45 -10.73 -16.79 -14.99
CA ASP A 45 -12.00 -16.99 -14.30
C ASP A 45 -13.14 -16.51 -15.21
N SER A 46 -13.52 -17.37 -16.16
CA SER A 46 -14.55 -17.12 -17.18
C SER A 46 -15.94 -16.89 -16.59
N ILE A 47 -16.14 -17.21 -15.30
CA ILE A 47 -17.36 -16.91 -14.57
C ILE A 47 -17.40 -15.41 -14.23
N LYS A 48 -16.26 -14.83 -13.86
CA LYS A 48 -16.18 -13.42 -13.45
C LYS A 48 -15.92 -12.45 -14.59
N PHE A 49 -15.13 -12.87 -15.58
CA PHE A 49 -14.63 -11.97 -16.61
C PHE A 49 -14.92 -12.48 -18.01
N THR A 50 -15.17 -11.55 -18.92
CA THR A 50 -15.19 -11.80 -20.36
C THR A 50 -14.34 -10.75 -21.06
N PRO A 51 -13.06 -11.03 -21.32
CA PRO A 51 -12.25 -10.19 -22.19
C PRO A 51 -12.87 -10.12 -23.58
N VAL A 52 -12.86 -8.93 -24.18
CA VAL A 52 -13.42 -8.69 -25.50
C VAL A 52 -12.27 -8.51 -26.48
N ASP A 53 -12.29 -9.27 -27.57
CA ASP A 53 -11.31 -9.12 -28.64
C ASP A 53 -11.61 -7.87 -29.48
N LEU A 54 -10.71 -6.89 -29.42
CA LEU A 54 -10.80 -5.64 -30.18
C LEU A 54 -10.06 -5.70 -31.53
N GLY A 55 -9.53 -6.86 -31.93
CA GLY A 55 -8.69 -7.02 -33.12
C GLY A 55 -9.28 -6.43 -34.41
N ASN A 56 -10.57 -6.68 -34.66
CA ASN A 56 -11.28 -6.16 -35.83
C ASN A 56 -11.64 -4.67 -35.73
N HIS A 57 -11.41 -4.06 -34.56
CA HIS A 57 -11.73 -2.66 -34.27
C HIS A 57 -10.48 -1.77 -34.19
N PHE A 58 -9.27 -2.33 -34.14
CA PHE A 58 -8.05 -1.54 -34.07
C PHE A 58 -7.85 -0.65 -35.31
N THR A 59 -7.62 0.64 -35.05
CA THR A 59 -7.48 1.67 -36.08
C THR A 59 -6.02 2.12 -36.28
N ALA A 60 -5.19 2.03 -35.24
CA ALA A 60 -3.82 2.55 -35.25
C ALA A 60 -2.81 1.58 -34.63
N SER A 61 -1.57 1.72 -35.09
CA SER A 61 -0.35 1.18 -34.48
C SER A 61 0.39 2.25 -33.66
N PRO A 62 1.36 1.86 -32.81
CA PRO A 62 2.28 2.82 -32.20
C PRO A 62 2.98 3.75 -33.20
N SER A 63 3.36 3.25 -34.37
CA SER A 63 3.98 4.06 -35.42
C SER A 63 3.01 5.06 -36.05
N ASP A 64 1.72 4.74 -36.19
CA ASP A 64 0.71 5.67 -36.69
C ASP A 64 0.49 6.86 -35.72
N PHE A 65 0.47 6.59 -34.42
CA PHE A 65 0.33 7.62 -33.37
C PHE A 65 1.55 8.56 -33.31
N GLY A 66 2.70 8.05 -33.74
CA GLY A 66 3.93 8.80 -33.95
C GLY A 66 4.74 9.08 -32.68
N PRO A 67 5.94 9.65 -32.84
CA PRO A 67 6.85 9.88 -31.75
C PRO A 67 6.41 11.02 -30.83
N ARG A 68 6.83 10.96 -29.56
CA ARG A 68 6.69 12.01 -28.55
C ARG A 68 8.02 12.17 -27.82
N GLU A 69 8.45 13.40 -27.55
CA GLU A 69 9.70 13.62 -26.79
C GLU A 69 9.63 13.00 -25.39
N ARG A 70 8.49 13.14 -24.71
CA ARG A 70 8.28 12.50 -23.39
C ARG A 70 8.28 10.97 -23.44
N ALA A 71 7.92 10.38 -24.58
CA ALA A 71 7.94 8.92 -24.73
C ALA A 71 9.36 8.34 -24.69
N LYS A 72 10.39 9.15 -24.98
CA LYS A 72 11.80 8.71 -24.89
C LYS A 72 12.21 8.30 -23.46
N GLY A 73 11.50 8.77 -22.44
CA GLY A 73 11.74 8.39 -21.04
C GLY A 73 11.03 7.11 -20.60
N LEU A 74 10.18 6.50 -21.44
CA LEU A 74 9.32 5.38 -21.02
C LEU A 74 10.05 4.03 -20.98
N SER A 75 10.97 3.78 -21.91
CA SER A 75 11.74 2.53 -21.99
C SER A 75 13.03 2.73 -22.79
N PRO A 76 14.02 1.84 -22.67
CA PRO A 76 15.24 1.88 -23.49
C PRO A 76 14.98 1.87 -25.01
N GLU A 77 13.96 1.15 -25.46
CA GLU A 77 13.55 1.12 -26.87
C GLU A 77 12.87 2.43 -27.29
N SER A 78 12.01 2.95 -26.42
CA SER A 78 11.31 4.23 -26.66
C SER A 78 12.29 5.41 -26.68
N ALA A 79 13.42 5.32 -25.98
CA ALA A 79 14.51 6.30 -26.06
C ALA A 79 15.10 6.46 -27.46
N GLN A 80 15.03 5.41 -28.30
CA GLN A 80 15.64 5.40 -29.64
C GLN A 80 14.75 6.06 -30.69
N ASP A 81 13.42 5.89 -30.59
CA ASP A 81 12.47 6.33 -31.63
C ASP A 81 11.34 7.23 -31.13
N GLY A 82 11.20 7.42 -29.82
CA GLY A 82 10.14 8.20 -29.21
C GLY A 82 8.75 7.59 -29.32
N LEU A 83 8.62 6.30 -29.68
CA LEU A 83 7.32 5.64 -29.81
C LEU A 83 6.84 5.07 -28.46
N ILE A 84 5.54 5.19 -28.19
CA ILE A 84 4.91 4.60 -27.00
C ILE A 84 4.71 3.11 -27.23
N ARG A 85 5.24 2.27 -26.35
CA ARG A 85 5.04 0.81 -26.37
C ARG A 85 4.18 0.42 -25.19
N THR A 86 2.99 -0.11 -25.43
CA THR A 86 2.12 -0.63 -24.37
C THR A 86 2.31 -2.15 -24.24
N PRO A 87 1.95 -2.75 -23.09
CA PRO A 87 1.81 -4.21 -23.01
C PRO A 87 0.95 -4.76 -24.15
N ALA A 88 1.22 -6.00 -24.56
CA ALA A 88 0.61 -6.64 -25.73
C ALA A 88 0.10 -8.05 -25.41
N GLY A 89 -0.78 -8.58 -26.27
CA GLY A 89 -1.33 -9.94 -26.14
C GLY A 89 -2.22 -10.15 -24.90
N LYS A 90 -2.20 -11.36 -24.35
CA LYS A 90 -2.97 -11.71 -23.15
C LYS A 90 -2.28 -11.13 -21.92
N GLN A 91 -2.97 -10.27 -21.19
CA GLN A 91 -2.46 -9.61 -19.98
C GLN A 91 -3.47 -9.72 -18.85
N THR A 92 -3.00 -9.67 -17.60
CA THR A 92 -3.87 -9.56 -16.42
C THR A 92 -3.41 -8.36 -15.60
N PHE A 93 -4.26 -7.35 -15.49
CA PHE A 93 -3.97 -6.12 -14.76
C PHE A 93 -4.86 -6.03 -13.54
N ARG A 94 -4.27 -5.97 -12.34
CA ARG A 94 -5.00 -5.93 -11.06
C ARG A 94 -6.09 -7.02 -10.97
N GLY A 95 -5.74 -8.25 -11.40
CA GLY A 95 -6.65 -9.40 -11.46
C GLY A 95 -7.65 -9.41 -12.62
N ILE A 96 -7.71 -8.39 -13.45
CA ILE A 96 -8.64 -8.29 -14.58
C ILE A 96 -7.92 -8.73 -15.86
N PRO A 97 -8.37 -9.80 -16.53
CA PRO A 97 -7.76 -10.27 -17.77
C PRO A 97 -8.15 -9.38 -18.95
N PHE A 98 -7.23 -9.12 -19.87
CA PHE A 98 -7.44 -8.35 -21.10
C PHE A 98 -6.84 -9.07 -22.32
N LEU A 99 -7.45 -8.87 -23.48
CA LEU A 99 -6.90 -9.22 -24.79
C LEU A 99 -6.44 -7.93 -25.46
N LEU A 100 -5.13 -7.67 -25.43
CA LEU A 100 -4.53 -6.49 -26.04
C LEU A 100 -4.05 -6.80 -27.46
N GLY A 101 -3.76 -5.74 -28.21
CA GLY A 101 -3.20 -5.86 -29.55
C GLY A 101 -1.84 -6.58 -29.61
N PRO A 102 -1.39 -6.95 -30.81
CA PRO A 102 -0.13 -7.65 -31.01
C PRO A 102 1.08 -6.81 -30.59
N GLU A 103 2.17 -7.51 -30.28
CA GLU A 103 3.46 -6.89 -29.97
C GLU A 103 4.07 -6.19 -31.20
N GLY A 104 4.86 -5.15 -30.94
CA GLY A 104 5.56 -4.36 -31.94
C GLY A 104 4.87 -3.03 -32.25
N VAL A 105 5.52 -2.24 -33.11
CA VAL A 105 5.11 -0.84 -33.37
C VAL A 105 4.37 -0.64 -34.69
N GLN A 106 4.39 -1.63 -35.58
CA GLN A 106 3.87 -1.51 -36.96
C GLN A 106 2.45 -2.08 -37.14
N LYS A 107 2.06 -3.04 -36.30
CA LYS A 107 0.74 -3.66 -36.38
C LYS A 107 -0.27 -2.81 -35.63
N ARG A 108 -1.50 -2.74 -36.15
CA ARG A 108 -2.59 -2.06 -35.46
C ARG A 108 -2.91 -2.80 -34.16
N SER A 109 -2.85 -2.07 -33.06
CA SER A 109 -3.01 -2.61 -31.71
C SER A 109 -3.97 -1.79 -30.85
N TRP A 110 -4.43 -0.64 -31.35
CA TRP A 110 -5.21 0.32 -30.59
C TRP A 110 -6.45 0.80 -31.34
N VAL A 111 -7.51 1.11 -30.60
CA VAL A 111 -8.62 1.96 -31.06
C VAL A 111 -8.31 3.39 -30.66
N VAL A 112 -8.13 4.30 -31.62
CA VAL A 112 -7.87 5.72 -31.33
C VAL A 112 -9.08 6.57 -31.65
N LEU A 113 -9.64 7.22 -30.62
CA LEU A 113 -10.81 8.07 -30.69
C LEU A 113 -10.41 9.55 -30.69
N SER A 114 -10.81 10.29 -31.73
CA SER A 114 -10.61 11.74 -31.82
C SER A 114 -11.58 12.36 -32.82
N LYS A 115 -11.93 13.64 -32.63
CA LYS A 115 -12.65 14.46 -33.61
C LYS A 115 -11.75 14.97 -34.76
N ARG A 116 -10.43 14.90 -34.62
CA ARG A 116 -9.50 15.24 -35.69
C ARG A 116 -9.61 14.23 -36.83
N LYS A 117 -9.59 14.71 -38.07
CA LYS A 117 -9.61 13.83 -39.25
C LYS A 117 -8.21 13.31 -39.53
N ASN A 118 -8.00 12.01 -39.35
CA ASN A 118 -6.78 11.30 -39.71
C ASN A 118 -7.12 9.86 -40.15
N ALA A 119 -6.28 9.21 -40.95
CA ALA A 119 -6.53 7.88 -41.51
C ALA A 119 -6.53 6.75 -40.45
N TRP A 120 -5.91 6.98 -39.30
CA TRP A 120 -5.75 6.00 -38.21
C TRP A 120 -6.58 6.32 -36.95
N VAL A 121 -7.37 7.40 -36.96
CA VAL A 121 -8.33 7.73 -35.88
C VAL A 121 -9.76 7.52 -36.36
N THR A 122 -10.67 7.30 -35.41
CA THR A 122 -12.11 7.25 -35.68
C THR A 122 -12.87 8.13 -34.68
N GLU A 123 -13.99 8.71 -35.12
CA GLU A 123 -14.88 9.46 -34.21
C GLU A 123 -15.75 8.53 -33.36
N SER A 124 -15.98 7.30 -33.83
CA SER A 124 -16.81 6.33 -33.12
C SER A 124 -16.46 4.91 -33.53
N VAL A 125 -16.56 3.97 -32.59
CA VAL A 125 -16.56 2.53 -32.87
C VAL A 125 -17.70 1.87 -32.10
N GLU A 126 -18.34 0.88 -32.71
CA GLU A 126 -19.39 0.08 -32.06
C GLU A 126 -18.94 -1.38 -31.96
N ILE A 127 -18.97 -1.90 -30.73
CA ILE A 127 -18.46 -3.22 -30.37
C ILE A 127 -19.65 -4.08 -29.95
N PRO A 128 -19.97 -5.17 -30.67
CA PRO A 128 -21.05 -6.08 -30.28
C PRO A 128 -20.66 -6.91 -29.06
N LEU A 129 -21.54 -6.97 -28.06
CA LEU A 129 -21.29 -7.69 -26.81
C LEU A 129 -22.31 -8.81 -26.55
N ASN A 130 -23.61 -8.49 -26.63
CA ASN A 130 -24.73 -9.41 -26.39
C ASN A 130 -24.61 -10.21 -25.07
N ARG A 131 -24.19 -9.55 -24.00
CA ARG A 131 -23.93 -10.16 -22.68
C ARG A 131 -24.41 -9.24 -21.57
N LYS A 132 -24.67 -9.80 -20.39
CA LYS A 132 -24.79 -9.02 -19.16
C LYS A 132 -23.39 -8.68 -18.63
N ALA A 133 -23.27 -7.59 -17.89
CA ALA A 133 -22.03 -7.18 -17.23
C ALA A 133 -22.36 -6.19 -16.12
N GLY A 134 -21.67 -6.25 -14.98
CA GLY A 134 -21.77 -5.23 -13.94
C GLY A 134 -20.87 -4.03 -14.21
N PHE A 135 -19.70 -4.25 -14.81
CA PHE A 135 -18.75 -3.19 -15.14
C PHE A 135 -18.12 -3.41 -16.51
N ILE A 136 -17.81 -2.30 -17.16
CA ILE A 136 -17.01 -2.21 -18.38
C ILE A 136 -15.60 -1.78 -17.96
N CYS A 137 -14.66 -2.71 -17.97
CA CYS A 137 -13.26 -2.45 -17.63
C CYS A 137 -12.49 -2.08 -18.89
N LEU A 138 -11.88 -0.91 -18.92
CA LEU A 138 -11.07 -0.42 -20.03
C LEU A 138 -9.61 -0.34 -19.62
N ALA A 139 -8.71 -0.75 -20.51
CA ALA A 139 -7.29 -0.45 -20.45
C ALA A 139 -6.97 0.60 -21.53
N GLN A 140 -6.63 1.82 -21.10
CA GLN A 140 -6.58 2.99 -21.98
C GLN A 140 -5.53 4.01 -21.55
N PHE A 141 -5.17 4.92 -22.45
CA PHE A 141 -4.39 6.12 -22.16
C PHE A 141 -4.84 7.28 -23.07
N ASN A 142 -4.48 8.50 -22.74
CA ASN A 142 -4.62 9.67 -23.62
C ASN A 142 -3.25 10.31 -23.89
N ASP A 143 -3.15 11.23 -24.84
CA ASP A 143 -1.88 11.95 -25.05
C ASP A 143 -1.59 12.92 -23.90
N TRP A 144 -0.31 13.24 -23.67
CA TRP A 144 0.10 14.24 -22.67
C TRP A 144 -0.57 15.58 -22.91
N ASP A 145 -0.87 16.30 -21.83
CA ASP A 145 -1.34 17.68 -21.97
C ASP A 145 -0.13 18.56 -22.32
N SER A 146 -0.28 19.41 -23.33
CA SER A 146 0.72 20.43 -23.64
C SER A 146 0.94 21.39 -22.46
N ASN A 147 -0.10 21.58 -21.64
CA ASN A 147 -0.10 22.51 -20.52
C ASN A 147 0.60 21.95 -19.27
N GLU A 148 0.95 20.66 -19.23
CA GLU A 148 1.76 20.07 -18.16
C GLU A 148 3.22 20.55 -18.19
N THR A 149 3.73 21.01 -19.35
CA THR A 149 5.06 21.61 -19.49
C THR A 149 4.95 22.92 -20.26
N PRO A 150 4.40 23.97 -19.66
CA PRO A 150 4.23 25.23 -20.34
C PRO A 150 5.59 25.91 -20.57
N PRO A 151 5.70 26.82 -21.54
CA PRO A 151 6.86 27.71 -21.65
C PRO A 151 7.13 28.43 -20.33
N PRO A 152 8.41 28.75 -19.97
CA PRO A 152 8.77 29.33 -18.67
C PRO A 152 8.05 30.64 -18.29
N ASP A 153 7.48 31.30 -19.28
CA ASP A 153 6.85 32.61 -19.25
C ASP A 153 5.31 32.55 -19.45
N GLU A 154 4.73 31.35 -19.50
CA GLU A 154 3.28 31.14 -19.61
C GLU A 154 2.73 30.44 -18.37
N GLU A 155 1.68 31.02 -17.78
CA GLU A 155 0.87 30.37 -16.75
C GLU A 155 -0.42 29.87 -17.42
N VAL A 156 -0.45 28.58 -17.75
CA VAL A 156 -1.62 27.92 -18.35
C VAL A 156 -2.08 26.78 -17.45
N GLU A 157 -3.40 26.62 -17.36
CA GLU A 157 -4.01 25.55 -16.58
C GLU A 157 -3.98 24.23 -17.37
N GLU A 158 -3.62 23.14 -16.71
CA GLU A 158 -3.86 21.79 -17.23
C GLU A 158 -5.34 21.58 -17.52
N LYS A 159 -5.65 20.85 -18.58
CA LYS A 159 -7.00 20.49 -19.02
C LYS A 159 -7.58 19.33 -18.18
N VAL A 160 -7.38 19.38 -16.87
CA VAL A 160 -7.90 18.37 -15.93
C VAL A 160 -9.43 18.29 -16.08
N GLY A 161 -9.96 17.08 -16.24
CA GLY A 161 -11.41 16.89 -16.43
C GLY A 161 -11.92 17.18 -17.85
N GLN A 162 -11.04 17.50 -18.80
CA GLN A 162 -11.41 17.62 -20.22
C GLN A 162 -12.14 16.36 -20.68
N HIS A 163 -13.33 16.53 -21.25
CA HIS A 163 -14.16 15.46 -21.75
C HIS A 163 -13.63 14.97 -23.10
N LEU A 164 -13.00 13.81 -23.12
CA LEU A 164 -12.33 13.29 -24.31
C LEU A 164 -13.23 12.38 -25.14
N ALA A 165 -13.97 11.48 -24.49
CA ALA A 165 -14.83 10.51 -25.16
C ALA A 165 -16.04 10.12 -24.28
N ASN A 166 -16.99 9.38 -24.87
CA ASN A 166 -18.11 8.75 -24.20
C ASN A 166 -18.05 7.23 -24.37
N VAL A 167 -18.43 6.53 -23.31
CA VAL A 167 -18.82 5.13 -23.34
C VAL A 167 -20.35 5.07 -23.34
N VAL A 168 -20.92 4.62 -24.44
CA VAL A 168 -22.37 4.52 -24.63
C VAL A 168 -22.76 3.03 -24.61
N MET A 169 -23.47 2.64 -23.57
CA MET A 169 -24.00 1.29 -23.36
C MET A 169 -25.37 1.19 -24.02
N ASN A 170 -25.51 0.37 -25.06
CA ASN A 170 -26.78 0.14 -25.76
C ASN A 170 -27.38 -1.20 -25.34
N PHE A 171 -28.57 -1.17 -24.73
CA PHE A 171 -29.25 -2.37 -24.26
C PHE A 171 -30.16 -2.97 -25.33
N GLU A 172 -30.53 -4.24 -25.14
CA GLU A 172 -31.40 -4.96 -26.09
C GLU A 172 -32.80 -4.33 -26.26
N ASP A 173 -33.31 -3.66 -25.22
CA ASP A 173 -34.60 -2.96 -25.20
C ASP A 173 -34.56 -1.60 -25.92
N GLY A 174 -33.39 -1.21 -26.46
CA GLY A 174 -33.16 0.06 -27.15
C GLY A 174 -32.81 1.22 -26.22
N SER A 175 -32.81 1.03 -24.90
CA SER A 175 -32.33 2.04 -23.95
C SER A 175 -30.82 2.24 -24.04
N GLN A 176 -30.36 3.41 -23.63
CA GLN A 176 -28.96 3.81 -23.68
C GLN A 176 -28.52 4.45 -22.38
N GLU A 177 -27.29 4.16 -21.96
CA GLU A 177 -26.63 4.80 -20.82
C GLU A 177 -25.29 5.36 -21.27
N LEU A 178 -24.97 6.58 -20.86
CA LEU A 178 -23.78 7.30 -21.29
C LEU A 178 -22.90 7.62 -20.09
N GLN A 179 -21.60 7.31 -20.20
CA GLN A 179 -20.58 7.62 -19.21
C GLN A 179 -19.39 8.34 -19.86
N PRO A 180 -18.87 9.42 -19.29
CA PRO A 180 -17.76 10.18 -19.88
C PRO A 180 -16.41 9.50 -19.62
N ILE A 181 -15.45 9.76 -20.51
CA ILE A 181 -14.02 9.54 -20.29
C ILE A 181 -13.34 10.91 -20.27
N ARG A 182 -12.78 11.28 -19.13
CA ARG A 182 -12.14 12.59 -18.92
C ARG A 182 -10.67 12.43 -18.55
N ARG A 183 -9.87 13.38 -19.02
CA ARG A 183 -8.44 13.49 -18.69
C ARG A 183 -8.25 13.57 -17.17
N ARG A 184 -7.34 12.74 -16.63
CA ARG A 184 -7.04 12.57 -15.20
C ARG A 184 -8.20 12.06 -14.32
N PHE A 185 -9.31 11.62 -14.90
CA PHE A 185 -10.35 10.90 -14.16
C PHE A 185 -10.36 9.44 -14.59
N GLU A 186 -10.98 9.12 -15.72
CA GLU A 186 -11.11 7.74 -16.23
C GLU A 186 -9.87 7.30 -17.04
N VAL A 187 -9.00 8.24 -17.42
CA VAL A 187 -7.81 8.00 -18.23
C VAL A 187 -6.71 9.01 -17.91
N ASN A 188 -5.44 8.65 -18.12
CA ASN A 188 -4.31 9.57 -18.08
C ASN A 188 -3.29 9.27 -19.19
N SER A 189 -2.24 10.09 -19.22
CA SER A 189 -1.08 9.95 -20.09
C SER A 189 -0.24 8.70 -19.77
N PRO A 190 0.56 8.16 -20.72
CA PRO A 190 1.40 6.97 -20.52
C PRO A 190 2.48 7.10 -19.45
N SER A 191 2.72 8.30 -18.93
CA SER A 191 3.50 8.57 -17.73
C SER A 191 2.98 9.83 -17.10
N THR A 192 3.19 9.96 -15.79
CA THR A 192 2.72 11.11 -15.01
C THR A 192 3.69 11.40 -13.86
N GLU A 193 3.68 12.64 -13.38
CA GLU A 193 4.51 13.06 -12.26
C GLU A 193 3.82 12.81 -10.92
N TRP A 194 4.61 12.85 -9.84
CA TRP A 194 4.06 12.70 -8.49
C TRP A 194 2.96 13.73 -8.22
N GLY A 195 1.82 13.29 -7.69
CA GLY A 195 0.61 14.12 -7.53
C GLY A 195 -0.31 14.22 -8.76
N HIS A 196 0.05 13.66 -9.92
CA HIS A 196 -0.73 13.79 -11.17
C HIS A 196 -1.55 12.54 -11.55
N LEU A 197 -1.70 11.58 -10.62
CA LEU A 197 -2.51 10.37 -10.79
C LEU A 197 -3.98 10.68 -11.15
N SER A 198 -4.66 9.67 -11.67
CA SER A 198 -6.08 9.75 -12.02
C SER A 198 -7.01 9.54 -10.83
N PHE A 199 -8.20 10.16 -10.89
CA PHE A 199 -9.21 10.06 -9.84
C PHE A 199 -10.12 8.82 -9.92
N ALA A 200 -10.35 8.27 -11.12
CA ALA A 200 -11.31 7.18 -11.37
C ALA A 200 -10.70 5.97 -12.11
N SER A 201 -9.38 5.96 -12.29
CA SER A 201 -8.63 4.87 -12.91
C SER A 201 -7.31 4.65 -12.18
N LEU A 202 -6.79 3.43 -12.20
CA LEU A 202 -5.50 3.06 -11.61
C LEU A 202 -4.51 2.66 -12.69
N ALA A 203 -3.22 2.87 -12.48
CA ALA A 203 -2.20 2.31 -13.37
C ALA A 203 -2.30 0.78 -13.41
N HIS A 204 -2.05 0.16 -14.57
CA HIS A 204 -2.20 -1.28 -14.78
C HIS A 204 -1.29 -2.16 -13.91
N VAL A 205 -0.12 -1.64 -13.53
CA VAL A 205 0.78 -2.32 -12.58
C VAL A 205 0.21 -2.11 -11.17
N ALA A 206 -0.06 -3.22 -10.47
CA ALA A 206 -0.58 -3.21 -9.12
C ALA A 206 0.53 -2.88 -8.11
N ASP A 207 0.18 -2.20 -7.02
CA ASP A 207 1.07 -2.04 -5.87
C ASP A 207 1.34 -3.42 -5.26
N ARG A 208 2.54 -3.60 -4.71
CA ARG A 208 2.95 -4.88 -4.11
C ARG A 208 3.49 -4.67 -2.70
N PRO A 209 3.26 -5.64 -1.79
CA PRO A 209 3.95 -5.62 -0.51
C PRO A 209 5.46 -5.75 -0.73
N GLY A 210 6.23 -5.07 0.10
CA GLY A 210 7.67 -5.27 0.27
C GLY A 210 7.95 -5.80 1.68
N ARG A 211 9.09 -6.45 1.85
CA ARG A 211 9.59 -6.85 3.17
C ARG A 211 10.86 -6.07 3.46
N LEU A 212 11.09 -5.76 4.73
CA LEU A 212 12.34 -5.13 5.18
C LEU A 212 13.59 -5.94 4.84
N THR A 213 13.43 -7.24 4.54
CA THR A 213 14.51 -8.16 4.15
C THR A 213 14.65 -8.35 2.64
N ASP A 214 13.87 -7.66 1.80
CA ASP A 214 14.01 -7.79 0.35
C ASP A 214 15.35 -7.21 -0.12
N LEU A 215 15.95 -7.85 -1.14
CA LEU A 215 17.26 -7.47 -1.65
C LEU A 215 17.21 -6.11 -2.37
N LEU A 216 18.18 -5.25 -2.08
CA LEU A 216 18.36 -3.97 -2.77
C LEU A 216 19.57 -4.03 -3.72
N PRO A 217 19.44 -3.52 -4.96
CA PRO A 217 20.57 -3.42 -5.89
C PRO A 217 21.61 -2.39 -5.44
N ASN A 218 21.19 -1.39 -4.66
CA ASN A 218 22.07 -0.40 -4.04
C ASN A 218 21.47 0.09 -2.71
N ALA A 219 22.31 0.51 -1.77
CA ALA A 219 21.86 0.96 -0.45
C ALA A 219 21.06 2.27 -0.46
N MET A 220 21.10 3.06 -1.54
CA MET A 220 20.30 4.28 -1.64
C MET A 220 18.79 3.99 -1.75
N GLY A 221 18.41 2.77 -2.13
CA GLY A 221 17.01 2.30 -2.12
C GLY A 221 16.47 1.95 -0.72
N TRP A 222 17.26 2.14 0.33
CA TRP A 222 16.87 1.82 1.71
C TRP A 222 15.59 2.55 2.15
N GLY A 223 15.47 3.84 1.81
CA GLY A 223 14.30 4.64 2.18
C GLY A 223 13.00 4.11 1.59
N ASP A 224 13.03 3.61 0.35
CA ASP A 224 11.86 3.00 -0.30
C ASP A 224 11.51 1.65 0.35
N LEU A 225 12.52 0.86 0.72
CA LEU A 225 12.32 -0.40 1.44
C LEU A 225 11.61 -0.21 2.78
N GLN A 226 11.87 0.89 3.49
CA GLN A 226 11.20 1.22 4.76
C GLN A 226 9.69 1.41 4.62
N GLN A 227 9.18 1.69 3.42
CA GLN A 227 7.74 1.81 3.19
C GLN A 227 7.04 0.44 3.25
N SER A 228 7.77 -0.66 3.07
CA SER A 228 7.24 -2.04 2.97
C SER A 228 6.11 -2.19 1.94
N VAL A 229 6.03 -1.25 1.01
CA VAL A 229 5.08 -1.19 -0.10
C VAL A 229 5.86 -0.63 -1.27
N LEU A 230 5.74 -1.28 -2.42
CA LEU A 230 6.20 -0.70 -3.67
C LEU A 230 5.00 -0.10 -4.38
N ASP A 231 4.96 1.24 -4.37
CA ASP A 231 4.03 2.03 -5.15
C ASP A 231 4.39 1.92 -6.63
N ASN A 232 3.54 1.24 -7.39
CA ASN A 232 3.74 1.08 -8.82
C ASN A 232 2.84 2.01 -9.64
N SER A 233 2.16 2.96 -9.00
CA SER A 233 1.23 3.91 -9.63
C SER A 233 1.90 4.80 -10.68
N TYR A 234 3.22 4.99 -10.58
CA TYR A 234 4.03 5.79 -11.49
C TYR A 234 4.87 4.97 -12.47
N SER A 235 4.65 3.66 -12.53
CA SER A 235 5.36 2.78 -13.47
C SER A 235 4.98 3.09 -14.91
N ALA A 236 5.98 3.51 -15.69
CA ALA A 236 5.82 3.83 -17.11
C ALA A 236 6.33 2.68 -18.00
N PRO A 237 5.77 2.48 -19.20
CA PRO A 237 4.58 3.14 -19.74
C PRO A 237 3.28 2.61 -19.09
N ALA A 238 2.45 3.52 -18.60
CA ALA A 238 1.20 3.22 -17.92
C ALA A 238 0.02 3.07 -18.89
N LEU A 239 -0.66 1.93 -18.83
CA LEU A 239 -2.08 1.83 -19.16
C LEU A 239 -2.92 2.14 -17.92
N TRP A 240 -4.01 2.88 -18.09
CA TRP A 240 -4.94 3.23 -17.03
C TRP A 240 -6.15 2.32 -17.10
N ILE A 241 -6.38 1.60 -16.00
CA ILE A 241 -7.49 0.67 -15.83
C ILE A 241 -8.63 1.41 -15.16
N CYS A 242 -9.74 1.55 -15.88
CA CYS A 242 -10.96 2.14 -15.37
C CYS A 242 -12.08 1.10 -15.40
N ALA A 243 -12.87 1.01 -14.33
CA ALA A 243 -14.04 0.15 -14.26
C ALA A 243 -15.32 1.02 -14.24
N ILE A 244 -15.96 1.14 -15.40
CA ILE A 244 -17.15 1.96 -15.60
C ILE A 244 -18.37 1.13 -15.20
N ALA A 245 -19.19 1.64 -14.28
CA ALA A 245 -20.37 0.95 -13.80
C ALA A 245 -21.45 0.84 -14.89
N ASN A 246 -22.00 -0.36 -15.06
CA ASN A 246 -23.26 -0.54 -15.77
C ASN A 246 -24.42 -0.36 -14.78
N PRO A 247 -25.26 0.69 -14.92
CA PRO A 247 -26.38 0.91 -14.00
C PRO A 247 -27.48 -0.16 -14.10
N HIS A 248 -27.51 -0.93 -15.20
CA HIS A 248 -28.48 -2.01 -15.42
C HIS A 248 -27.78 -3.37 -15.64
N PRO A 249 -27.11 -3.92 -14.62
CA PRO A 249 -26.28 -5.12 -14.73
C PRO A 249 -27.05 -6.37 -15.14
N ASP A 250 -28.37 -6.40 -14.89
CA ASP A 250 -29.25 -7.53 -15.22
C ASP A 250 -29.79 -7.51 -16.65
N ARG A 251 -29.57 -6.41 -17.40
CA ARG A 251 -29.98 -6.29 -18.80
C ARG A 251 -28.86 -6.72 -19.74
N ILE A 252 -29.24 -7.26 -20.89
CA ILE A 252 -28.26 -7.62 -21.92
C ILE A 252 -27.76 -6.34 -22.58
N LEU A 253 -26.46 -6.09 -22.45
CA LEU A 253 -25.74 -5.07 -23.17
C LEU A 253 -25.51 -5.58 -24.59
N LYS A 254 -26.24 -5.02 -25.56
CA LYS A 254 -26.22 -5.43 -26.96
C LYS A 254 -24.92 -4.97 -27.63
N THR A 255 -24.62 -3.68 -27.52
CA THR A 255 -23.39 -3.08 -28.05
C THR A 255 -22.81 -2.04 -27.08
N LEU A 256 -21.50 -1.88 -27.12
CA LEU A 256 -20.78 -0.77 -26.50
C LEU A 256 -20.28 0.15 -27.61
N ARG A 257 -20.66 1.41 -27.58
CA ARG A 257 -20.15 2.41 -28.51
C ARG A 257 -19.20 3.35 -27.79
N LEU A 258 -17.97 3.43 -28.28
CA LEU A 258 -17.00 4.42 -27.82
C LEU A 258 -16.99 5.57 -28.81
N GLN A 259 -17.17 6.80 -28.33
CA GLN A 259 -17.39 7.98 -29.19
C GLN A 259 -16.51 9.16 -28.74
N ALA A 260 -15.73 9.72 -29.67
CA ALA A 260 -14.92 10.90 -29.42
C ALA A 260 -15.77 12.16 -29.21
N VAL A 261 -15.38 12.98 -28.24
CA VAL A 261 -15.97 14.30 -27.95
C VAL A 261 -14.93 15.42 -28.14
N SER A 262 -13.64 15.11 -27.99
CA SER A 262 -12.53 16.05 -28.15
C SER A 262 -11.67 15.73 -29.38
N ASP A 263 -10.90 16.74 -29.80
CA ASP A 263 -9.80 16.60 -30.75
C ASP A 263 -8.59 15.88 -30.12
N ASP A 264 -8.40 16.02 -28.82
CA ASP A 264 -7.33 15.32 -28.10
C ASP A 264 -7.69 13.83 -27.97
N PRO A 265 -6.77 12.91 -28.33
CA PRO A 265 -7.12 11.51 -28.54
C PRO A 265 -7.24 10.72 -27.22
N VAL A 266 -8.14 9.75 -27.21
CA VAL A 266 -8.14 8.63 -26.26
C VAL A 266 -7.79 7.36 -27.02
N VAL A 267 -6.89 6.58 -26.44
CA VAL A 267 -6.40 5.33 -26.99
C VAL A 267 -6.90 4.19 -26.10
N VAL A 268 -7.75 3.33 -26.65
CA VAL A 268 -8.25 2.14 -25.97
C VAL A 268 -7.49 0.92 -26.47
N CYS A 269 -6.80 0.26 -25.55
CA CYS A 269 -5.93 -0.90 -25.82
C CYS A 269 -6.61 -2.23 -25.50
N GLY A 270 -7.55 -2.23 -24.56
CA GLY A 270 -8.25 -3.45 -24.13
C GLY A 270 -9.60 -3.15 -23.49
N LEU A 271 -10.50 -4.13 -23.59
CA LEU A 271 -11.85 -4.10 -23.03
C LEU A 271 -12.17 -5.45 -22.38
N THR A 272 -12.73 -5.41 -21.18
CA THR A 272 -13.15 -6.58 -20.43
C THR A 272 -14.48 -6.32 -19.75
N LEU A 273 -15.42 -7.26 -19.86
CA LEU A 273 -16.65 -7.24 -19.08
C LEU A 273 -16.41 -7.92 -17.74
N PHE A 274 -16.74 -7.24 -16.64
CA PHE A 274 -16.76 -7.83 -15.32
C PHE A 274 -18.19 -8.10 -14.88
N HIS A 275 -18.46 -9.33 -14.42
CA HIS A 275 -19.80 -9.81 -14.08
C HIS A 275 -20.17 -9.64 -12.60
N GLY A 276 -19.25 -9.12 -11.79
CA GLY A 276 -19.51 -8.80 -10.38
C GLY A 276 -20.41 -7.58 -10.21
N ARG A 277 -20.95 -7.43 -9.00
CA ARG A 277 -21.92 -6.37 -8.65
C ARG A 277 -21.28 -5.10 -8.11
N GLU A 278 -20.10 -5.21 -7.51
CA GLU A 278 -19.35 -4.11 -6.92
C GLU A 278 -18.14 -3.77 -7.79
N ASN A 279 -17.57 -2.56 -7.61
CA ASN A 279 -16.44 -2.13 -8.43
C ASN A 279 -15.20 -3.03 -8.19
N PRO A 280 -14.61 -3.63 -9.24
CA PRO A 280 -13.49 -4.57 -9.10
C PRO A 280 -12.19 -3.90 -8.63
N LEU A 281 -12.06 -2.58 -8.77
CA LEU A 281 -10.88 -1.80 -8.39
C LEU A 281 -11.05 -1.09 -7.03
N ARG A 282 -12.22 -1.21 -6.39
CA ARG A 282 -12.46 -0.65 -5.06
C ARG A 282 -12.22 -1.73 -4.02
N TYR A 283 -11.12 -1.59 -3.29
CA TYR A 283 -10.75 -2.55 -2.26
C TYR A 283 -11.39 -2.19 -0.92
N GLU A 284 -11.77 -3.22 -0.17
CA GLU A 284 -12.23 -3.12 1.21
C GLU A 284 -11.07 -2.85 2.17
N ARG A 285 -11.39 -2.55 3.43
CA ARG A 285 -10.37 -2.38 4.49
C ARG A 285 -9.49 -3.63 4.62
N LEU A 286 -8.23 -3.40 4.97
CA LEU A 286 -7.28 -4.48 5.27
C LEU A 286 -7.87 -5.40 6.35
N THR A 287 -8.05 -6.67 6.01
CA THR A 287 -8.78 -7.64 6.83
C THR A 287 -7.89 -8.84 7.15
N LEU A 288 -8.01 -9.35 8.39
CA LEU A 288 -7.28 -10.52 8.85
C LEU A 288 -8.03 -11.82 8.58
N TYR A 289 -7.37 -12.74 7.87
CA TYR A 289 -7.85 -14.09 7.60
C TYR A 289 -6.98 -15.12 8.30
N ARG A 290 -7.63 -16.16 8.84
CA ARG A 290 -7.01 -17.40 9.28
C ARG A 290 -7.34 -18.50 8.29
N ILE A 291 -6.30 -19.06 7.69
CA ILE A 291 -6.39 -20.17 6.75
C ILE A 291 -6.01 -21.44 7.50
N THR A 292 -6.93 -22.42 7.55
CA THR A 292 -6.59 -23.76 8.02
C THR A 292 -6.05 -24.57 6.85
N LEU A 293 -4.79 -24.99 6.98
CA LEU A 293 -4.09 -25.79 6.00
C LEU A 293 -4.41 -27.28 6.19
N PRO A 294 -4.40 -28.07 5.10
CA PRO A 294 -4.69 -29.50 5.15
C PRO A 294 -3.62 -30.27 5.94
N GLU A 295 -2.37 -29.81 5.89
CA GLU A 295 -1.22 -30.41 6.57
C GLU A 295 -0.51 -29.40 7.50
N PRO A 296 0.17 -29.88 8.56
CA PRO A 296 1.02 -29.03 9.41
C PRO A 296 2.16 -28.36 8.63
N VAL A 297 2.53 -27.15 9.04
CA VAL A 297 3.49 -26.27 8.31
C VAL A 297 4.93 -26.36 8.81
N VAL A 298 5.20 -27.16 9.84
CA VAL A 298 6.50 -27.12 10.55
C VAL A 298 7.66 -27.32 9.56
N GLY A 299 8.51 -26.29 9.43
CA GLY A 299 9.69 -26.30 8.55
C GLY A 299 9.41 -26.15 7.05
N GLN A 300 8.20 -25.76 6.65
CA GLN A 300 7.77 -25.64 5.24
C GLN A 300 7.02 -24.31 4.99
N GLN A 301 7.57 -23.19 5.47
CA GLN A 301 6.95 -21.86 5.30
C GLN A 301 6.75 -21.50 3.82
N ASP A 302 7.73 -21.78 2.97
CA ASP A 302 7.69 -21.46 1.53
C ASP A 302 6.80 -22.42 0.71
N ARG A 303 6.20 -23.43 1.34
CA ARG A 303 5.30 -24.39 0.66
C ARG A 303 3.97 -23.76 0.26
N TRP A 304 3.47 -22.83 1.08
CA TRP A 304 2.12 -22.29 0.96
C TRP A 304 2.16 -20.86 0.46
N THR A 305 1.59 -20.61 -0.72
CA THR A 305 1.42 -19.25 -1.24
C THR A 305 -0.03 -18.84 -1.20
N VAL A 306 -0.26 -17.54 -0.96
CA VAL A 306 -1.59 -16.94 -0.91
C VAL A 306 -1.63 -15.79 -1.90
N ASP A 307 -2.62 -15.78 -2.78
CA ASP A 307 -2.83 -14.75 -3.80
C ASP A 307 -4.31 -14.33 -3.86
N VAL A 308 -4.61 -13.17 -4.45
CA VAL A 308 -6.00 -12.65 -4.55
C VAL A 308 -6.22 -11.77 -5.77
N ASP A 309 -7.10 -12.15 -6.71
CA ASP A 309 -7.28 -11.46 -8.01
C ASP A 309 -7.51 -9.94 -7.91
N LEU A 310 -8.64 -9.54 -7.36
CA LEU A 310 -9.08 -8.14 -7.28
C LEU A 310 -8.60 -7.49 -5.97
N GLY A 311 -7.32 -7.65 -5.64
CA GLY A 311 -6.77 -7.15 -4.39
C GLY A 311 -5.26 -7.32 -4.25
N VAL A 312 -4.80 -7.16 -3.02
CA VAL A 312 -3.40 -7.29 -2.63
C VAL A 312 -3.33 -8.06 -1.31
N VAL A 313 -2.52 -9.12 -1.29
CA VAL A 313 -2.09 -9.75 -0.04
C VAL A 313 -0.98 -8.90 0.55
N ALA A 314 -1.23 -8.24 1.68
CA ALA A 314 -0.26 -7.36 2.29
C ALA A 314 0.85 -8.14 3.01
N ARG A 315 0.49 -9.24 3.67
CA ARG A 315 1.45 -10.10 4.38
C ARG A 315 0.84 -11.47 4.71
N THR A 316 1.71 -12.45 4.88
CA THR A 316 1.38 -13.78 5.37
C THR A 316 2.37 -14.20 6.44
N TRP A 317 1.91 -14.91 7.47
CA TRP A 317 2.78 -15.39 8.54
C TRP A 317 2.19 -16.61 9.24
N LEU A 318 3.07 -17.38 9.89
CA LEU A 318 2.66 -18.45 10.79
C LEU A 318 2.49 -17.90 12.21
N PRO A 319 1.41 -18.27 12.92
CA PRO A 319 1.21 -17.83 14.29
C PRO A 319 2.26 -18.47 15.22
N THR A 320 2.57 -17.73 16.27
CA THR A 320 3.47 -18.15 17.34
C THR A 320 2.64 -18.53 18.56
N ARG A 321 3.24 -19.28 19.49
CA ARG A 321 2.55 -19.71 20.70
C ARG A 321 2.33 -18.49 21.60
N PHE A 322 1.08 -18.27 21.98
CA PHE A 322 0.70 -17.31 23.00
C PHE A 322 -0.24 -17.98 24.00
N ALA A 323 0.12 -17.92 25.29
CA ALA A 323 -0.64 -18.50 26.39
C ALA A 323 -1.06 -17.36 27.34
N PRO A 324 -2.25 -16.77 27.17
CA PRO A 324 -2.62 -15.53 27.84
C PRO A 324 -2.52 -15.57 29.37
N GLU A 325 -2.98 -16.66 30.00
CA GLU A 325 -2.96 -16.77 31.47
C GLU A 325 -1.53 -16.86 32.03
N SER A 326 -0.68 -17.66 31.39
CA SER A 326 0.75 -17.75 31.76
C SER A 326 1.47 -16.43 31.53
N TRP A 327 1.13 -15.72 30.44
CA TRP A 327 1.70 -14.42 30.11
C TRP A 327 1.28 -13.33 31.11
N LEU A 328 0.01 -13.30 31.52
CA LEU A 328 -0.51 -12.38 32.54
C LEU A 328 0.13 -12.62 33.91
N ALA A 329 0.41 -13.86 34.28
CA ALA A 329 0.98 -14.23 35.56
C ALA A 329 2.52 -14.14 35.63
N SER A 330 3.20 -13.97 34.49
CA SER A 330 4.66 -13.96 34.46
C SER A 330 5.26 -12.72 35.11
N SER A 331 6.41 -12.90 35.79
CA SER A 331 7.19 -11.83 36.40
C SER A 331 8.08 -11.06 35.41
N ASP A 332 8.13 -11.50 34.14
CA ASP A 332 8.93 -10.88 33.08
C ASP A 332 8.23 -9.73 32.34
N ALA A 333 7.13 -9.20 32.90
CA ALA A 333 6.41 -8.08 32.34
C ALA A 333 7.37 -6.94 31.99
N GLY A 334 7.37 -6.52 30.72
CA GLY A 334 8.24 -5.47 30.24
C GLY A 334 9.63 -5.86 29.79
N LEU A 335 10.09 -7.09 30.01
CA LEU A 335 11.47 -7.50 29.69
C LEU A 335 11.62 -8.09 28.28
N GLY A 336 10.51 -8.18 27.54
CA GLY A 336 10.44 -8.90 26.28
C GLY A 336 10.40 -10.42 26.48
N ALA A 337 10.05 -11.13 25.41
CA ALA A 337 10.00 -12.59 25.37
C ALA A 337 10.52 -13.10 24.03
N ARG A 338 11.03 -14.34 24.03
CA ARG A 338 11.36 -15.05 22.79
C ARG A 338 10.11 -15.67 22.19
N VAL A 339 10.04 -15.66 20.87
CA VAL A 339 8.96 -16.28 20.12
C VAL A 339 9.12 -17.81 20.14
N GLU A 340 8.05 -18.50 20.53
CA GLU A 340 7.95 -19.95 20.46
C GLU A 340 7.11 -20.37 19.25
N PRO A 341 7.64 -21.15 18.29
CA PRO A 341 6.84 -21.73 17.21
C PRO A 341 5.81 -22.74 17.75
N ILE A 342 4.65 -22.82 17.10
CA ILE A 342 3.64 -23.84 17.43
C ILE A 342 4.01 -25.16 16.74
N SER A 343 4.43 -26.15 17.53
CA SER A 343 4.65 -27.51 17.02
C SER A 343 3.36 -28.12 16.47
N GLY A 344 3.36 -28.53 15.20
CA GLY A 344 2.20 -29.13 14.54
C GLY A 344 1.11 -28.13 14.12
N GLY A 345 1.39 -26.82 14.15
CA GLY A 345 0.46 -25.79 13.71
C GLY A 345 0.03 -25.97 12.25
N ARG A 346 -1.27 -25.73 11.98
CA ARG A 346 -1.88 -25.80 10.64
C ARG A 346 -2.52 -24.49 10.21
N TYR A 347 -2.24 -23.40 10.91
CA TYR A 347 -2.82 -22.10 10.60
C TYR A 347 -1.80 -21.23 9.88
N LEU A 348 -2.24 -20.61 8.80
CA LEU A 348 -1.55 -19.55 8.10
C LEU A 348 -2.42 -18.30 8.20
N TYR A 349 -1.83 -17.19 8.61
CA TYR A 349 -2.52 -15.91 8.71
C TYR A 349 -2.19 -15.09 7.47
N ALA A 350 -3.18 -14.38 6.95
CA ALA A 350 -3.02 -13.47 5.84
C ALA A 350 -3.76 -12.17 6.12
N GLU A 351 -3.08 -11.03 5.96
CA GLU A 351 -3.75 -9.74 5.85
C GLU A 351 -3.82 -9.35 4.39
N LEU A 352 -5.01 -9.03 3.93
CA LEU A 352 -5.24 -8.64 2.55
C LEU A 352 -6.36 -7.61 2.45
N THR A 353 -6.28 -6.81 1.39
CA THR A 353 -7.31 -5.85 0.99
C THR A 353 -7.74 -6.22 -0.42
N ALA A 354 -9.04 -6.35 -0.66
CA ALA A 354 -9.57 -6.80 -1.94
C ALA A 354 -10.99 -6.30 -2.15
N SER A 355 -11.43 -6.25 -3.40
CA SER A 355 -12.83 -6.04 -3.77
C SER A 355 -13.70 -7.21 -3.28
N SER A 356 -14.98 -6.97 -3.03
CA SER A 356 -15.94 -7.99 -2.59
C SER A 356 -16.18 -9.11 -3.60
N GLY A 357 -15.85 -8.87 -4.87
CA GLY A 357 -15.87 -9.88 -5.94
C GLY A 357 -14.59 -10.72 -6.03
N ALA A 358 -13.63 -10.55 -5.12
CA ALA A 358 -12.34 -11.22 -5.20
C ALA A 358 -12.39 -12.71 -4.84
N THR A 359 -11.41 -13.46 -5.36
CA THR A 359 -11.15 -14.85 -5.00
C THR A 359 -9.74 -14.96 -4.44
N LEU A 360 -9.63 -15.52 -3.24
CA LEU A 360 -8.38 -15.90 -2.61
C LEU A 360 -7.96 -17.28 -3.11
N TRP A 361 -6.69 -17.40 -3.47
CA TRP A 361 -6.06 -18.64 -3.88
C TRP A 361 -5.02 -19.04 -2.85
N LEU A 362 -5.14 -20.25 -2.32
CA LEU A 362 -4.11 -20.91 -1.54
C LEU A 362 -3.48 -21.98 -2.41
N ARG A 363 -2.15 -21.97 -2.58
CA ARG A 363 -1.44 -23.00 -3.35
C ARG A 363 -0.47 -23.77 -2.49
N ASP A 364 -0.47 -25.08 -2.69
CA ASP A 364 0.52 -26.01 -2.17
C ASP A 364 1.57 -26.24 -3.27
N THR A 365 2.71 -25.56 -3.18
CA THR A 365 3.78 -25.65 -4.20
C THR A 365 4.41 -27.04 -4.25
N LYS A 366 4.31 -27.83 -3.18
CA LYS A 366 4.85 -29.20 -3.11
C LYS A 366 3.94 -30.20 -3.82
N LEU A 367 2.62 -30.09 -3.62
CA LEU A 367 1.65 -31.01 -4.22
C LEU A 367 1.04 -30.50 -5.54
N GLY A 368 1.33 -29.26 -5.92
CA GLY A 368 0.70 -28.60 -7.08
C GLY A 368 -0.81 -28.47 -6.92
N LYS A 369 -1.32 -28.39 -5.68
CA LYS A 369 -2.75 -28.27 -5.39
C LYS A 369 -3.11 -26.81 -5.16
N GLU A 370 -4.27 -26.41 -5.68
CA GLU A 370 -4.81 -25.06 -5.51
C GLU A 370 -6.19 -25.12 -4.84
N TYR A 371 -6.47 -24.14 -3.99
CA TYR A 371 -7.74 -23.98 -3.30
C TYR A 371 -8.24 -22.55 -3.49
N ALA A 372 -9.39 -22.39 -4.14
CA ALA A 372 -10.01 -21.10 -4.44
C ALA A 372 -11.16 -20.79 -3.48
N PHE A 373 -11.19 -19.58 -2.91
CA PHE A 373 -12.22 -19.13 -1.96
C PHE A 373 -12.82 -17.79 -2.41
N ASP A 374 -14.14 -17.71 -2.55
CA ASP A 374 -14.83 -16.46 -2.89
C ASP A 374 -15.01 -15.59 -1.64
N LEU A 375 -14.42 -14.39 -1.63
CA LEU A 375 -14.35 -13.51 -0.45
C LEU A 375 -15.63 -12.68 -0.19
N ARG A 376 -16.82 -13.19 -0.57
CA ARG A 376 -18.07 -12.39 -0.59
C ARG A 376 -18.33 -11.68 0.75
N GLN A 377 -18.91 -10.49 0.67
CA GLN A 377 -19.05 -9.55 1.81
C GLN A 377 -19.89 -10.09 2.99
N ASP A 378 -20.77 -11.07 2.80
CA ASP A 378 -21.84 -11.47 3.73
C ASP A 378 -21.46 -12.54 4.78
N LEU A 379 -20.16 -12.70 5.07
CA LEU A 379 -19.62 -13.88 5.73
C LEU A 379 -18.86 -13.62 7.05
N ALA A 380 -19.15 -12.53 7.75
CA ALA A 380 -18.54 -12.25 9.06
C ALA A 380 -18.72 -13.44 10.03
N GLY A 381 -17.61 -13.97 10.58
CA GLY A 381 -17.61 -15.13 11.48
C GLY A 381 -17.98 -16.46 10.82
N ARG A 382 -18.04 -16.54 9.49
CA ARG A 382 -18.34 -17.78 8.76
C ARG A 382 -17.08 -18.40 8.20
N GLU A 383 -17.01 -19.72 8.28
CA GLU A 383 -15.99 -20.50 7.61
C GLU A 383 -16.33 -20.61 6.12
N LEU A 384 -15.36 -20.24 5.27
CA LEU A 384 -15.46 -20.42 3.84
C LEU A 384 -14.73 -21.69 3.43
N LYS A 385 -15.42 -22.48 2.62
CA LYS A 385 -14.89 -23.69 2.00
C LYS A 385 -14.40 -23.36 0.60
N PRO A 386 -13.41 -24.10 0.09
CA PRO A 386 -12.95 -23.91 -1.28
C PRO A 386 -14.08 -24.23 -2.27
N ARG A 387 -14.04 -23.62 -3.47
CA ARG A 387 -14.99 -23.86 -4.57
C ARG A 387 -15.13 -25.36 -4.86
N ASP A 388 -14.00 -26.08 -4.89
CA ASP A 388 -13.99 -27.54 -4.98
C ASP A 388 -14.08 -28.19 -3.60
N SER A 389 -15.29 -28.63 -3.27
CA SER A 389 -15.67 -29.24 -1.98
C SER A 389 -15.01 -30.60 -1.66
N SER A 390 -14.16 -31.14 -2.55
CA SER A 390 -13.47 -32.43 -2.35
C SER A 390 -12.32 -32.34 -1.34
N ALA A 391 -11.84 -31.14 -1.02
CA ALA A 391 -10.78 -30.89 -0.05
C ALA A 391 -11.34 -30.85 1.39
N SER A 392 -11.50 -32.02 2.02
CA SER A 392 -11.88 -32.08 3.43
C SER A 392 -10.81 -31.45 4.32
N GLY A 393 -11.13 -30.34 5.00
CA GLY A 393 -10.33 -29.77 6.09
C GLY A 393 -9.72 -28.39 5.82
N THR A 394 -9.58 -27.97 4.56
CA THR A 394 -9.12 -26.61 4.22
C THR A 394 -10.28 -25.63 4.32
N ARG A 395 -10.11 -24.57 5.10
CA ARG A 395 -11.12 -23.51 5.27
C ARG A 395 -10.45 -22.19 5.61
N ILE A 396 -11.11 -21.09 5.27
CA ILE A 396 -10.69 -19.76 5.71
C ILE A 396 -11.74 -19.17 6.65
N GLU A 397 -11.29 -18.43 7.65
CA GLU A 397 -12.12 -17.73 8.61
C GLU A 397 -11.64 -16.27 8.69
N ILE A 398 -12.59 -15.35 8.76
CA ILE A 398 -12.31 -13.93 8.99
C ILE A 398 -12.25 -13.71 10.50
N LEU A 399 -11.09 -13.30 11.02
CA LEU A 399 -10.87 -13.16 12.46
C LEU A 399 -11.26 -11.78 13.00
N GLU A 400 -10.87 -10.72 12.31
CA GLU A 400 -11.04 -9.35 12.80
C GLU A 400 -11.72 -8.50 11.73
N ARG A 401 -13.04 -8.34 11.88
CA ARG A 401 -13.83 -7.48 10.99
C ARG A 401 -14.35 -6.23 11.68
N GLU A 402 -14.79 -6.36 12.92
CA GLU A 402 -15.20 -5.22 13.71
C GLU A 402 -14.01 -4.72 14.53
N LYS A 403 -13.54 -3.53 14.17
CA LYS A 403 -12.51 -2.81 14.90
C LYS A 403 -13.05 -1.44 15.29
N VAL A 404 -12.56 -0.92 16.40
CA VAL A 404 -12.89 0.42 16.87
C VAL A 404 -11.61 1.26 16.92
N TRP A 405 -11.74 2.50 16.46
CA TRP A 405 -10.71 3.52 16.65
C TRP A 405 -10.83 4.09 18.06
N LEU A 406 -9.76 3.99 18.84
CA LEU A 406 -9.71 4.43 20.23
C LEU A 406 -8.71 5.59 20.39
N HIS A 407 -9.13 6.60 21.13
CA HIS A 407 -8.29 7.63 21.71
C HIS A 407 -7.88 7.15 23.11
N GLY A 408 -6.58 6.94 23.26
CA GLY A 408 -5.98 6.35 24.45
C GLY A 408 -5.23 7.38 25.28
N GLN A 409 -5.27 7.21 26.59
CA GLN A 409 -4.47 7.98 27.53
C GLN A 409 -3.86 7.07 28.59
N VAL A 410 -2.55 7.21 28.83
CA VAL A 410 -1.83 6.58 29.94
C VAL A 410 -1.54 7.63 30.99
N VAL A 411 -1.97 7.38 32.23
CA VAL A 411 -1.74 8.29 33.36
C VAL A 411 -0.95 7.62 34.49
N ASP A 412 -0.18 8.43 35.22
CA ASP A 412 0.39 8.01 36.50
C ASP A 412 -0.72 7.99 37.56
N SER A 413 -0.97 6.81 38.13
CA SER A 413 -2.04 6.61 39.12
C SER A 413 -1.92 7.48 40.38
N ALA A 414 -0.74 8.01 40.70
CA ALA A 414 -0.55 8.84 41.90
C ALA A 414 -0.99 10.30 41.70
N ASN A 415 -0.87 10.82 40.47
CA ASN A 415 -1.09 12.24 40.19
C ASN A 415 -2.10 12.50 39.05
N GLU A 416 -2.61 11.45 38.42
CA GLU A 416 -3.58 11.47 37.31
C GLU A 416 -3.10 12.28 36.08
N ARG A 417 -1.79 12.52 35.95
CA ARG A 417 -1.23 13.23 34.80
C ARG A 417 -0.83 12.24 33.70
N PRO A 418 -0.98 12.63 32.43
CA PRO A 418 -0.46 11.86 31.31
C PRO A 418 1.04 11.60 31.48
N THR A 419 1.47 10.38 31.17
CA THR A 419 2.87 9.99 31.30
C THR A 419 3.35 9.16 30.11
N PRO A 420 4.56 9.44 29.59
CA PRO A 420 5.18 8.58 28.61
C PRO A 420 5.42 7.17 29.14
N VAL A 421 5.22 6.17 28.29
CA VAL A 421 5.43 4.74 28.56
C VAL A 421 5.86 4.01 27.29
N ARG A 422 6.52 2.87 27.47
CA ARG A 422 6.62 1.84 26.43
C ARG A 422 5.36 0.97 26.48
N LEU A 423 4.70 0.75 25.35
CA LEU A 423 3.36 0.17 25.23
C LEU A 423 3.30 -0.90 24.13
N ALA A 424 2.58 -1.99 24.39
CA ALA A 424 2.23 -2.97 23.38
C ALA A 424 0.82 -3.54 23.58
N PHE A 425 -0.01 -3.46 22.54
CA PHE A 425 -1.26 -4.22 22.47
C PHE A 425 -1.04 -5.53 21.73
N ARG A 426 -1.81 -6.56 22.10
CA ARG A 426 -1.81 -7.86 21.47
C ARG A 426 -3.23 -8.38 21.25
N SER A 427 -3.43 -9.08 20.14
CA SER A 427 -4.66 -9.84 19.90
C SER A 427 -4.77 -11.03 20.87
N LYS A 428 -5.90 -11.73 20.86
CA LYS A 428 -6.09 -12.97 21.64
C LYS A 428 -5.13 -14.09 21.25
N GLU A 429 -4.55 -14.04 20.05
CA GLU A 429 -3.51 -14.93 19.55
C GLU A 429 -2.08 -14.41 19.81
N GLY A 430 -1.92 -13.28 20.49
CA GLY A 430 -0.61 -12.73 20.87
C GLY A 430 0.07 -11.87 19.80
N ARG A 431 -0.60 -11.60 18.68
CA ARG A 431 -0.06 -10.74 17.62
C ARG A 431 0.02 -9.29 18.09
N TYR A 432 1.17 -8.66 17.90
CA TYR A 432 1.37 -7.23 18.17
C TYR A 432 0.44 -6.35 17.33
N ILE A 433 -0.23 -5.40 17.99
CA ILE A 433 -1.07 -4.37 17.37
C ILE A 433 -0.47 -3.02 17.77
N PRO A 434 0.26 -2.34 16.86
CA PRO A 434 0.88 -1.06 17.18
C PRO A 434 -0.17 0.05 17.32
N PRO A 435 0.05 1.05 18.19
CA PRO A 435 -0.66 2.32 18.08
C PRO A 435 -0.44 2.97 16.70
N TYR A 436 -1.36 3.82 16.27
CA TYR A 436 -1.24 4.57 15.03
C TYR A 436 0.03 5.45 15.05
N GLY A 437 0.76 5.45 13.95
CA GLY A 437 2.09 6.09 13.84
C GLY A 437 3.26 5.13 14.07
N HIS A 438 3.00 3.93 14.60
CA HIS A 438 4.02 2.90 14.86
C HIS A 438 3.88 1.72 13.89
N ARG A 439 5.00 1.04 13.62
CA ARG A 439 5.07 -0.04 12.62
C ARG A 439 4.71 -1.41 13.19
N THR A 440 4.12 -2.27 12.36
CA THR A 440 3.86 -3.67 12.75
C THR A 440 5.13 -4.51 12.77
N GLU A 441 6.02 -4.29 11.80
CA GLU A 441 7.33 -4.94 11.70
C GLU A 441 8.39 -3.91 12.06
N ILE A 442 9.03 -4.08 13.21
CA ILE A 442 10.12 -3.22 13.70
C ILE A 442 11.42 -3.67 13.06
N ASN A 443 12.19 -2.69 12.61
CA ASN A 443 13.46 -2.92 11.96
C ASN A 443 14.59 -2.94 13.00
N ASP A 444 14.90 -4.11 13.54
CA ASP A 444 15.93 -4.29 14.57
C ASP A 444 17.37 -4.30 14.01
N GLY A 445 17.55 -3.95 12.74
CA GLY A 445 18.86 -3.76 12.15
C GLY A 445 19.63 -2.58 12.74
N TRP A 446 20.95 -2.63 12.61
CA TRP A 446 21.82 -1.55 13.09
C TRP A 446 21.56 -0.25 12.32
N PHE A 447 21.19 0.83 13.01
CA PHE A 447 20.92 2.17 12.44
C PHE A 447 19.67 2.25 11.52
N GLN A 448 18.67 1.40 11.76
CA GLN A 448 17.63 1.12 10.76
C GLN A 448 16.19 1.43 11.16
N ASP A 449 15.90 1.76 12.42
CA ASP A 449 14.59 2.26 12.86
C ASP A 449 14.70 3.59 13.61
N TYR A 450 13.78 4.52 13.33
CA TYR A 450 13.74 5.87 13.91
C TYR A 450 12.34 6.22 14.44
N GLY A 451 11.40 5.26 14.45
CA GLY A 451 9.97 5.47 14.71
C GLY A 451 9.53 5.50 16.18
N ALA A 452 10.46 5.64 17.14
CA ALA A 452 10.17 5.42 18.56
C ALA A 452 9.55 4.03 18.81
N ASP A 453 10.09 3.04 18.10
CA ASP A 453 9.70 1.63 18.13
C ASP A 453 10.88 0.81 18.64
N VAL A 454 10.62 -0.15 19.53
CA VAL A 454 11.66 -1.01 20.11
C VAL A 454 11.26 -2.46 20.10
N LYS A 455 12.24 -3.32 19.84
CA LYS A 455 12.08 -4.77 19.93
C LYS A 455 12.98 -5.31 21.04
N LEU A 456 12.36 -5.82 22.10
CA LEU A 456 13.07 -6.51 23.18
C LEU A 456 12.96 -8.02 22.98
N MET A 457 14.09 -8.66 22.70
CA MET A 457 14.12 -10.04 22.18
C MET A 457 13.28 -10.13 20.90
N ASP A 458 12.18 -10.89 20.92
CA ASP A 458 11.25 -11.00 19.78
C ASP A 458 9.96 -10.19 19.99
N THR A 459 9.92 -9.34 21.02
CA THR A 459 8.72 -8.61 21.41
C THR A 459 8.78 -7.14 21.01
N SER A 460 7.82 -6.72 20.19
CA SER A 460 7.66 -5.34 19.73
C SER A 460 6.90 -4.47 20.73
N PHE A 461 7.35 -3.23 20.86
CA PHE A 461 6.70 -2.16 21.62
C PHE A 461 6.82 -0.82 20.89
N ALA A 462 5.91 0.08 21.21
CA ALA A 462 5.91 1.48 20.81
C ALA A 462 6.15 2.38 22.03
N TYR A 463 6.95 3.42 21.89
CA TYR A 463 7.03 4.49 22.87
C TYR A 463 5.97 5.55 22.58
N VAL A 464 5.12 5.83 23.56
CA VAL A 464 4.07 6.85 23.46
C VAL A 464 4.26 7.89 24.55
N ASP A 465 3.87 9.13 24.28
CA ASP A 465 4.04 10.27 25.19
C ASP A 465 3.00 10.34 26.32
N GLY A 466 2.13 9.34 26.38
CA GLY A 466 0.98 9.26 27.28
C GLY A 466 -0.36 9.48 26.59
N ALA A 467 -0.37 9.97 25.34
CA ALA A 467 -1.52 9.93 24.46
C ALA A 467 -1.24 8.98 23.28
N PHE A 468 -2.26 8.26 22.83
CA PHE A 468 -2.14 7.41 21.65
C PHE A 468 -3.47 7.27 20.93
N GLN A 469 -3.42 6.85 19.67
CA GLN A 469 -4.59 6.37 18.95
C GLN A 469 -4.31 4.94 18.51
N VAL A 470 -5.31 4.06 18.52
CA VAL A 470 -5.12 2.68 18.11
C VAL A 470 -6.42 2.10 17.56
N GLU A 471 -6.31 1.30 16.50
CA GLU A 471 -7.41 0.50 16.00
C GLU A 471 -7.33 -0.91 16.61
N LEU A 472 -8.27 -1.25 17.52
CA LEU A 472 -8.31 -2.56 18.19
C LEU A 472 -9.52 -3.37 17.74
N PRO A 473 -9.41 -4.71 17.64
CA PRO A 473 -10.56 -5.56 17.42
C PRO A 473 -11.52 -5.49 18.62
N VAL A 474 -12.82 -5.52 18.34
CA VAL A 474 -13.85 -5.68 19.37
C VAL A 474 -13.68 -7.05 20.03
N GLY A 475 -13.78 -7.09 21.36
CA GLY A 475 -13.58 -8.29 22.17
C GLY A 475 -12.32 -8.23 23.02
N GLU A 476 -11.70 -9.40 23.25
CA GLU A 476 -10.56 -9.51 24.15
C GLU A 476 -9.24 -9.09 23.47
N VAL A 477 -8.52 -8.18 24.13
CA VAL A 477 -7.17 -7.77 23.77
C VAL A 477 -6.29 -7.72 25.01
N TYR A 478 -4.98 -7.76 24.83
CA TYR A 478 -4.01 -7.76 25.91
C TYR A 478 -3.12 -6.54 25.79
N VAL A 479 -2.82 -5.87 26.90
CA VAL A 479 -1.93 -4.72 26.94
C VAL A 479 -0.75 -4.99 27.86
N GLU A 480 0.42 -4.56 27.45
CA GLU A 480 1.64 -4.50 28.24
C GLU A 480 2.20 -3.08 28.22
N MET A 481 2.56 -2.54 29.38
CA MET A 481 3.24 -1.24 29.44
C MET A 481 4.26 -1.14 30.58
N THR A 482 5.31 -0.36 30.35
CA THR A 482 6.40 -0.11 31.30
C THR A 482 6.80 1.35 31.36
N LYS A 483 7.38 1.74 32.51
CA LYS A 483 8.00 3.05 32.71
C LYS A 483 9.27 2.95 33.57
N GLY A 484 10.29 2.27 33.04
CA GLY A 484 11.53 2.04 33.79
C GLY A 484 11.36 1.21 35.06
N PHE A 485 12.35 1.32 35.96
CA PHE A 485 12.43 0.51 37.18
C PHE A 485 11.63 1.08 38.37
N GLU A 486 11.23 2.35 38.30
CA GLU A 486 10.50 3.02 39.38
C GLU A 486 8.98 2.80 39.32
N TYR A 487 8.49 2.20 38.24
CA TYR A 487 7.08 1.91 38.01
C TYR A 487 6.83 0.42 37.86
N LYS A 488 5.67 -0.03 38.34
CA LYS A 488 5.24 -1.42 38.18
C LYS A 488 4.82 -1.65 36.73
N ALA A 489 5.53 -2.54 36.05
CA ALA A 489 5.11 -3.03 34.74
C ALA A 489 3.69 -3.60 34.81
N VAL A 490 2.88 -3.31 33.79
CA VAL A 490 1.48 -3.72 33.72
C VAL A 490 1.30 -4.69 32.57
N ARG A 491 0.73 -5.86 32.86
CA ARG A 491 0.08 -6.73 31.88
C ARG A 491 -1.39 -6.85 32.25
N ARG A 492 -2.28 -6.63 31.29
CA ARG A 492 -3.73 -6.62 31.56
C ARG A 492 -4.52 -7.17 30.38
N ARG A 493 -5.56 -7.94 30.69
CA ARG A 493 -6.65 -8.27 29.76
C ARG A 493 -7.64 -7.11 29.71
N LEU A 494 -7.93 -6.65 28.52
CA LEU A 494 -8.95 -5.64 28.23
C LEU A 494 -10.08 -6.28 27.44
N LYS A 495 -11.30 -5.76 27.63
CA LYS A 495 -12.46 -6.06 26.80
C LYS A 495 -12.87 -4.79 26.08
N ILE A 496 -12.74 -4.79 24.76
CA ILE A 496 -13.09 -3.66 23.89
C ILE A 496 -14.52 -3.85 23.41
N GLU A 497 -15.38 -2.86 23.68
CA GLU A 497 -16.80 -2.93 23.32
C GLU A 497 -17.06 -2.29 21.94
N PRO A 498 -18.09 -2.75 21.21
CA PRO A 498 -18.58 -2.06 20.01
C PRO A 498 -18.82 -0.57 20.26
N GLY A 499 -18.36 0.28 19.36
CA GLY A 499 -18.55 1.73 19.45
C GLY A 499 -17.72 2.45 20.53
N GLN A 500 -16.88 1.75 21.29
CA GLN A 500 -15.95 2.38 22.22
C GLN A 500 -15.03 3.38 21.50
N ARG A 501 -14.75 4.52 22.15
CA ARG A 501 -13.90 5.60 21.62
C ARG A 501 -12.76 6.01 22.53
N GLU A 502 -12.90 5.81 23.83
CA GLU A 502 -11.88 6.21 24.81
C GLU A 502 -11.30 4.98 25.52
N LEU A 503 -9.99 5.02 25.79
CA LEU A 503 -9.29 4.01 26.58
C LEU A 503 -8.32 4.68 27.57
N LYS A 504 -8.65 4.63 28.85
CA LYS A 504 -7.74 5.08 29.93
C LYS A 504 -6.94 3.90 30.48
N LEU A 505 -5.63 4.05 30.55
CA LEU A 505 -4.68 3.12 31.15
C LEU A 505 -3.95 3.81 32.30
N GLU A 506 -3.61 3.06 33.33
CA GLU A 506 -2.99 3.58 34.55
C GLU A 506 -1.72 2.80 34.87
N ILE A 507 -0.63 3.50 35.17
CA ILE A 507 0.63 2.92 35.61
C ILE A 507 1.01 3.45 37.00
N GLY A 508 1.44 2.54 37.87
CA GLY A 508 1.72 2.86 39.28
C GLY A 508 3.21 2.98 39.57
N ARG A 509 3.62 4.10 40.16
CA ARG A 509 4.96 4.28 40.73
C ARG A 509 5.11 3.42 41.98
N MET A 510 6.23 2.69 42.10
CA MET A 510 6.55 1.86 43.26
C MET A 510 7.71 2.44 44.11
N SER A 511 8.54 3.30 43.52
CA SER A 511 9.67 3.95 44.18
C SER A 511 9.86 5.36 43.62
N ASP A 512 10.41 6.25 44.44
CA ASP A 512 10.90 7.55 44.01
C ASP A 512 12.37 7.69 44.42
N LEU A 513 13.25 7.17 43.57
CA LEU A 513 14.70 7.16 43.71
C LEU A 513 15.25 8.60 43.63
N ARG A 514 14.63 9.46 42.82
CA ARG A 514 15.03 10.87 42.69
C ARG A 514 14.91 11.60 44.02
N SER A 515 13.79 11.43 44.74
CA SER A 515 13.58 11.99 46.08
C SER A 515 14.59 11.47 47.12
N GLN A 516 15.20 10.32 46.85
CA GLN A 516 16.25 9.71 47.66
C GLN A 516 17.67 10.11 47.22
N GLY A 517 17.80 11.02 46.26
CA GLY A 517 19.09 11.54 45.81
C GLY A 517 19.75 10.75 44.67
N TRP A 518 19.08 9.74 44.12
CA TRP A 518 19.59 8.99 42.96
C TRP A 518 19.27 9.73 41.65
N VAL A 519 20.03 9.42 40.60
CA VAL A 519 19.82 9.88 39.22
C VAL A 519 19.90 8.66 38.32
N SER A 520 18.80 8.31 37.65
CA SER A 520 18.77 7.24 36.65
C SER A 520 19.31 7.79 35.33
N ALA A 521 20.26 7.09 34.71
CA ALA A 521 20.88 7.56 33.47
C ALA A 521 21.19 6.43 32.51
N ASP A 522 21.09 6.72 31.21
CA ASP A 522 21.76 5.95 30.16
C ASP A 522 22.87 6.83 29.55
N THR A 523 24.11 6.41 29.76
CA THR A 523 25.29 7.18 29.37
C THR A 523 25.78 6.87 27.95
N HIS A 524 25.15 5.94 27.23
CA HIS A 524 25.62 5.45 25.94
C HIS A 524 24.47 5.19 24.96
N VAL A 525 23.92 6.26 24.38
CA VAL A 525 22.83 6.18 23.40
C VAL A 525 23.30 6.68 22.04
N HIS A 526 22.85 6.02 20.96
CA HIS A 526 23.13 6.39 19.56
C HIS A 526 21.85 6.39 18.72
N PHE A 527 21.90 7.05 17.57
CA PHE A 527 20.95 6.86 16.45
C PHE A 527 19.53 7.41 16.67
N LEU A 528 19.24 8.01 17.81
CA LEU A 528 17.98 8.69 18.07
C LEU A 528 18.10 10.17 17.74
N SER A 529 17.01 10.79 17.27
CA SER A 529 16.90 12.25 17.32
C SER A 529 16.85 12.69 18.80
N PRO A 530 17.33 13.89 19.17
CA PRO A 530 17.23 14.38 20.56
C PRO A 530 15.82 14.31 21.13
N THR A 531 14.80 14.62 20.31
CA THR A 531 13.39 14.57 20.73
C THR A 531 12.88 13.14 20.94
N THR A 532 13.32 12.19 20.11
CA THR A 532 12.99 10.77 20.30
C THR A 532 13.69 10.23 21.54
N ALA A 533 14.98 10.52 21.73
CA ALA A 533 15.72 10.16 22.93
C ALA A 533 15.05 10.68 24.21
N LEU A 534 14.53 11.91 24.18
CA LEU A 534 13.80 12.48 25.31
C LEU A 534 12.51 11.70 25.62
N LEU A 535 11.74 11.34 24.58
CA LEU A 535 10.54 10.53 24.72
C LEU A 535 10.84 9.16 25.32
N GLU A 536 11.82 8.44 24.74
CA GLU A 536 12.20 7.10 25.20
C GLU A 536 12.73 7.15 26.64
N ALA A 537 13.54 8.15 26.97
CA ALA A 537 14.04 8.36 28.33
C ALA A 537 12.92 8.58 29.34
N GLN A 538 11.95 9.44 29.02
CA GLN A 538 10.79 9.64 29.87
C GLN A 538 9.99 8.34 30.01
N ALA A 539 9.82 7.60 28.91
CA ALA A 539 9.11 6.32 28.88
C ALA A 539 9.88 5.19 29.57
N GLU A 540 11.19 5.31 29.78
CA GLU A 540 12.02 4.37 30.54
C GLU A 540 12.38 4.92 31.94
N GLY A 541 11.77 6.02 32.38
CA GLY A 541 11.97 6.59 33.71
C GLY A 541 13.40 7.08 33.97
N LEU A 542 14.11 7.51 32.94
CA LEU A 542 15.49 8.01 33.03
C LEU A 542 15.50 9.53 33.24
N ASN A 543 16.44 10.01 34.06
CA ASN A 543 16.64 11.43 34.31
C ASN A 543 17.65 12.06 33.34
N LEU A 544 18.63 11.28 32.89
CA LEU A 544 19.70 11.75 32.01
C LEU A 544 19.95 10.75 30.89
N ILE A 545 19.95 11.23 29.66
CA ILE A 545 20.50 10.52 28.50
C ILE A 545 21.71 11.27 28.02
N ASN A 546 22.76 10.54 27.67
CA ASN A 546 23.89 11.06 26.92
C ASN A 546 23.81 10.53 25.48
N LEU A 547 23.35 11.37 24.56
CA LEU A 547 23.20 11.04 23.14
C LEU A 547 24.53 11.31 22.43
N LEU A 548 25.17 10.25 21.96
CA LEU A 548 26.52 10.32 21.43
C LEU A 548 26.54 10.60 19.94
N ALA A 549 27.36 11.56 19.54
CA ALA A 549 27.82 11.64 18.15
C ALA A 549 28.84 10.52 17.89
N ALA A 550 28.71 9.84 16.77
CA ALA A 550 29.60 8.75 16.39
C ALA A 550 30.04 8.83 14.93
N GLN A 551 31.31 8.45 14.69
CA GLN A 551 31.89 8.30 13.36
C GLN A 551 32.15 6.81 13.07
N TRP A 552 31.60 6.34 11.96
CA TRP A 552 31.70 4.96 11.48
C TRP A 552 32.25 4.98 10.05
N GLY A 553 33.56 5.20 9.92
CA GLY A 553 34.20 5.46 8.64
C GLY A 553 33.79 6.82 8.08
N ASP A 554 33.09 6.82 6.95
CA ASP A 554 32.51 8.00 6.29
C ASP A 554 31.11 8.38 6.86
N LEU A 555 30.46 7.48 7.59
CA LEU A 555 29.15 7.78 8.21
C LEU A 555 29.33 8.53 9.53
N PHE A 556 28.76 9.73 9.62
CA PHE A 556 28.64 10.49 10.86
C PHE A 556 27.18 10.50 11.32
N THR A 557 26.96 10.17 12.59
CA THR A 557 25.62 10.13 13.22
C THR A 557 25.55 11.13 14.36
N ASN A 558 24.40 11.78 14.51
CA ASN A 558 24.08 12.78 15.56
C ASN A 558 25.02 14.01 15.67
N VAL A 559 26.07 14.14 14.83
CA VAL A 559 26.96 15.32 14.82
C VAL A 559 26.20 16.63 14.60
N GLY A 560 25.17 16.60 13.74
CA GLY A 560 24.32 17.77 13.47
C GLY A 560 23.35 18.12 14.62
N ASP A 561 23.15 17.20 15.57
CA ASP A 561 22.26 17.39 16.71
C ASP A 561 22.98 17.99 17.93
N VAL A 562 24.30 17.87 17.99
CA VAL A 562 25.12 18.39 19.10
C VAL A 562 25.04 19.91 19.12
N ARG A 563 24.35 20.44 20.13
CA ARG A 563 24.31 21.86 20.48
C ARG A 563 25.07 22.08 21.79
N ASN A 564 25.41 23.33 22.11
CA ASN A 564 26.03 23.68 23.39
C ASN A 564 25.05 23.66 24.59
N GLU A 565 23.81 23.20 24.40
CA GLU A 565 22.75 23.21 25.42
C GLU A 565 21.96 21.88 25.38
N PRO A 566 21.59 21.32 26.54
CA PRO A 566 20.81 20.08 26.60
C PRO A 566 19.35 20.31 26.22
N LEU A 567 18.73 19.27 25.67
CA LEU A 567 17.28 19.23 25.51
C LEU A 567 16.64 18.74 26.82
N VAL A 568 15.70 19.51 27.37
CA VAL A 568 15.07 19.19 28.67
C VAL A 568 13.57 19.02 28.49
N SER A 569 13.01 18.00 29.14
CA SER A 569 11.58 17.75 29.24
C SER A 569 10.81 18.92 29.89
N ARG A 570 9.52 19.01 29.60
CA ARG A 570 8.66 20.10 30.11
C ARG A 570 8.54 20.11 31.63
N ASP A 571 8.51 18.93 32.26
CA ASP A 571 8.50 18.76 33.71
C ASP A 571 9.89 18.91 34.34
N LYS A 572 10.95 18.96 33.52
CA LYS A 572 12.36 19.07 33.90
C LYS A 572 12.89 17.85 34.67
N GLU A 573 12.23 16.71 34.54
CA GLU A 573 12.64 15.46 35.21
C GLU A 573 13.64 14.64 34.37
N THR A 574 13.63 14.86 33.05
CA THR A 574 14.49 14.19 32.07
C THR A 574 15.23 15.19 31.19
N MET A 575 16.51 14.93 30.92
CA MET A 575 17.31 15.69 29.98
C MET A 575 18.12 14.78 29.03
N VAL A 576 18.30 15.24 27.80
CA VAL A 576 19.19 14.64 26.79
C VAL A 576 20.36 15.60 26.59
N TRP A 577 21.55 15.08 26.86
CA TRP A 577 22.82 15.75 26.61
C TRP A 577 23.37 15.36 25.24
#